data_AF-A0A9D8KXM2-F1
#
_entry.id   AF-A0A9D8KXM2-F1
#
_cell.length_a   1.000
_cell.length_b   1.000
_cell.length_c   1.000
_cell.angle_alpha   90.00
_cell.angle_beta   90.00
_cell.angle_gamma   90.00
#
_symmetry.space_group_name_H-M   'P 1'
#
loop_
_entity.id
_entity.type
_entity.pdbx_description
1 polymer ?
#
loop_
_entity_poly.entity_id
_entity_poly.type
_entity_poly.pdbx_seq_one_letter_code
_entity_poly.pdbx_strand_id
1 'polypeptide(L)'
;RFDPAPATDKATADAQLAQFKALAGGDAATIKLLEGVVKARGGSRDARMALVHDTLVKLLDGVSSLDEDRILRSFIGAIEATLRTSYYMQRKDGVRADGGPADYISFKFDAAKVPDLPKPRPYREIFVCGPRVEGTHLRFGPVARGGLRWSDRREDFRTEVLGLVKAQMVKNTVIVPVGSKGGFYAKQLPDPALDRDAWFAEGVACYKRFINGLLDITDNIVGNKIVPPQGVVRHDQDDPYLVVAADKGTATFSDTANGIARAHGFWLDDAFASGGSVGYDHKGMGITARGAWESVKRHFRALGRDCQKQDFTVVGIGDMSGDVFGNGMLLSEHIRLVCAFDHRHIFLDPNPVAASSFKERARMFKVPRSSWADYDAKLISKGGGVYSRSLKSIEITPQVREALGIDAGIKSMTPTDLSNAALKAPVDLVWNGGM
;
A
#
# COMPACT_ATOMS: atom_id res chain seq x y z
N ARG A 1 -6.84 -12.49 26.50
CA ARG A 1 -7.83 -11.67 25.75
C ARG A 1 -8.52 -12.45 24.64
N PHE A 2 -7.78 -13.14 23.76
CA PHE A 2 -8.33 -13.69 22.51
C PHE A 2 -8.53 -15.20 22.46
N ASP A 3 -8.11 -15.93 23.49
CA ASP A 3 -8.36 -17.38 23.59
C ASP A 3 -9.89 -17.66 23.58
N PRO A 4 -10.42 -18.37 22.57
CA PRO A 4 -11.83 -18.68 22.47
C PRO A 4 -12.25 -19.73 23.50
N ALA A 5 -11.33 -20.58 23.97
CA ALA A 5 -11.61 -21.62 24.97
C ALA A 5 -11.10 -21.19 26.35
N PRO A 6 -11.90 -21.23 27.42
CA PRO A 6 -11.35 -21.22 28.75
C PRO A 6 -10.77 -22.62 29.02
N ALA A 7 -9.45 -22.82 28.93
CA ALA A 7 -8.88 -24.07 29.45
C ALA A 7 -9.08 -24.07 30.97
N THR A 8 -10.08 -24.83 31.40
CA THR A 8 -10.49 -25.05 32.80
C THR A 8 -9.94 -26.37 33.34
N ASP A 9 -9.27 -27.17 32.50
CA ASP A 9 -8.67 -28.41 32.96
C ASP A 9 -7.42 -28.15 33.80
N LYS A 10 -7.25 -29.03 34.79
CA LYS A 10 -6.18 -28.92 35.79
C LYS A 10 -4.79 -29.08 35.15
N ALA A 11 -4.65 -29.94 34.16
CA ALA A 11 -3.37 -30.23 33.52
C ALA A 11 -2.79 -28.99 32.83
N THR A 12 -3.62 -28.21 32.13
CA THR A 12 -3.21 -26.96 31.47
C THR A 12 -2.84 -25.89 32.50
N ALA A 13 -3.59 -25.78 33.59
CA ALA A 13 -3.29 -24.85 34.67
C ALA A 13 -1.95 -25.18 35.35
N ASP A 14 -1.70 -26.47 35.64
CA ASP A 14 -0.47 -26.94 36.26
C ASP A 14 0.75 -26.71 35.35
N ALA A 15 0.62 -26.98 34.04
CA ALA A 15 1.66 -26.73 33.05
C ALA A 15 2.02 -25.24 32.94
N GLN A 16 1.01 -24.36 32.90
CA GLN A 16 1.23 -22.92 32.86
C GLN A 16 1.89 -22.40 34.14
N LEU A 17 1.45 -22.90 35.31
CA LEU A 17 2.06 -22.54 36.58
C LEU A 17 3.53 -22.97 36.65
N ALA A 18 3.88 -24.15 36.13
CA ALA A 18 5.26 -24.61 36.03
C ALA A 18 6.11 -23.65 35.17
N GLN A 19 5.59 -23.21 34.03
CA GLN A 19 6.26 -22.21 33.18
C GLN A 19 6.45 -20.88 33.90
N PHE A 20 5.42 -20.39 34.59
CA PHE A 20 5.49 -19.16 35.38
C PHE A 20 6.50 -19.25 36.53
N LYS A 21 6.59 -20.40 37.22
CA LYS A 21 7.60 -20.63 38.26
C LYS A 21 9.02 -20.60 37.69
N ALA A 22 9.22 -21.18 36.51
CA ALA A 22 10.51 -21.13 35.82
C ALA A 22 10.90 -19.68 35.44
N LEU A 23 9.95 -18.91 34.91
CA LEU A 23 10.17 -17.50 34.55
C LEU A 23 10.40 -16.58 35.75
N ALA A 24 9.77 -16.87 36.89
CA ALA A 24 9.90 -16.09 38.11
C ALA A 24 11.26 -16.27 38.83
N GLY A 25 12.09 -17.23 38.41
CA GLY A 25 13.44 -17.40 38.96
C GLY A 25 13.50 -17.68 40.47
N GLY A 26 12.41 -18.15 41.08
CA GLY A 26 12.32 -18.40 42.52
C GLY A 26 11.82 -17.23 43.38
N ASP A 27 11.47 -16.08 42.80
CA ASP A 27 10.88 -14.97 43.57
C ASP A 27 9.47 -15.31 44.08
N ALA A 28 9.35 -15.48 45.40
CA ALA A 28 8.11 -15.90 46.04
C ALA A 28 6.97 -14.88 45.85
N ALA A 29 7.28 -13.58 45.77
CA ALA A 29 6.28 -12.54 45.55
C ALA A 29 5.69 -12.61 44.14
N THR A 30 6.55 -12.71 43.12
CA THR A 30 6.17 -12.91 41.72
C THR A 30 5.39 -14.20 41.52
N ILE A 31 5.85 -15.33 42.10
CA ILE A 31 5.14 -16.61 42.00
C ILE A 31 3.72 -16.48 42.55
N LYS A 32 3.54 -15.84 43.72
CA LYS A 32 2.22 -15.65 44.33
C LYS A 32 1.29 -14.79 43.45
N LEU A 33 1.82 -13.77 42.78
CA LEU A 33 1.05 -12.98 41.81
C LEU A 33 0.61 -13.84 40.61
N LEU A 34 1.53 -14.63 40.04
CA LEU A 34 1.28 -15.50 38.88
C LEU A 34 0.33 -16.67 39.20
N GLU A 35 0.34 -17.20 40.42
CA GLU A 35 -0.66 -18.17 40.90
C GLU A 35 -2.08 -17.58 40.87
N GLY A 36 -2.23 -16.30 41.20
CA GLY A 36 -3.48 -15.58 41.04
C GLY A 36 -3.98 -15.59 39.59
N VAL A 37 -3.10 -15.33 38.63
CA VAL A 37 -3.41 -15.36 37.19
C VAL A 37 -3.90 -16.74 36.75
N VAL A 38 -3.24 -17.80 37.20
CA VAL A 38 -3.65 -19.19 36.88
C VAL A 38 -5.01 -19.52 37.50
N LYS A 39 -5.25 -19.14 38.77
CA LYS A 39 -6.53 -19.35 39.45
C LYS A 39 -7.69 -18.62 38.76
N ALA A 40 -7.45 -17.42 38.24
CA ALA A 40 -8.48 -16.66 37.54
C ALA A 40 -8.93 -17.29 36.22
N ARG A 41 -8.23 -18.29 35.67
CA ARG A 41 -8.61 -18.97 34.42
C ARG A 41 -10.03 -19.52 34.43
N GLY A 42 -10.56 -19.92 35.59
CA GLY A 42 -11.93 -20.38 35.76
C GLY A 42 -12.99 -19.26 35.83
N GLY A 43 -12.58 -17.99 35.87
CA GLY A 43 -13.46 -16.82 35.91
C GLY A 43 -13.87 -16.29 34.53
N SER A 44 -14.66 -15.22 34.52
CA SER A 44 -15.06 -14.54 33.28
C SER A 44 -13.84 -14.00 32.52
N ARG A 45 -13.98 -13.80 31.20
CA ARG A 45 -12.90 -13.22 30.37
C ARG A 45 -12.46 -11.85 30.89
N ASP A 46 -13.39 -11.00 31.29
CA ASP A 46 -13.09 -9.66 31.81
C ASP A 46 -12.33 -9.72 33.13
N ALA A 47 -12.74 -10.60 34.06
CA ALA A 47 -12.03 -10.81 35.31
C ALA A 47 -10.59 -11.32 35.07
N ARG A 48 -10.41 -12.25 34.13
CA ARG A 48 -9.07 -12.73 33.72
C ARG A 48 -8.22 -11.61 33.14
N MET A 49 -8.81 -10.79 32.28
CA MET A 49 -8.11 -9.68 31.64
C MET A 49 -7.67 -8.62 32.66
N ALA A 50 -8.57 -8.24 33.57
CA ALA A 50 -8.27 -7.30 34.64
C ALA A 50 -7.15 -7.82 35.54
N LEU A 51 -7.22 -9.08 35.98
CA LEU A 51 -6.18 -9.63 36.86
C LEU A 51 -4.82 -9.75 36.17
N VAL A 52 -4.79 -10.14 34.90
CA VAL A 52 -3.56 -10.19 34.12
C VAL A 52 -2.96 -8.79 33.98
N HIS A 53 -3.78 -7.79 33.65
CA HIS A 53 -3.34 -6.40 33.57
C HIS A 53 -2.76 -5.92 34.90
N ASP A 54 -3.47 -6.10 36.01
CA ASP A 54 -3.02 -5.64 37.33
C ASP A 54 -1.74 -6.36 37.78
N THR A 55 -1.61 -7.63 37.42
CA THR A 55 -0.40 -8.41 37.68
C THR A 55 0.77 -7.88 36.86
N LEU A 56 0.58 -7.62 35.56
CA LEU A 56 1.60 -7.03 34.70
C LEU A 56 2.04 -5.66 35.23
N VAL A 57 1.10 -4.78 35.60
CA VAL A 57 1.41 -3.45 36.16
C VAL A 57 2.23 -3.57 37.45
N LYS A 58 1.89 -4.50 38.35
CA LYS A 58 2.68 -4.73 39.58
C LYS A 58 4.07 -5.28 39.30
N LEU A 59 4.22 -6.16 38.31
CA LEU A 59 5.53 -6.69 37.94
C LEU A 59 6.43 -5.61 37.32
N LEU A 60 5.85 -4.56 36.72
CA LEU A 60 6.61 -3.41 36.24
C LEU A 60 7.26 -2.58 37.34
N ASP A 61 6.75 -2.61 38.58
CA ASP A 61 7.38 -1.91 39.72
C ASP A 61 8.79 -2.46 40.01
N GLY A 62 9.10 -3.67 39.55
CA GLY A 62 10.42 -4.29 39.63
C GLY A 62 11.38 -3.93 38.49
N VAL A 63 10.95 -3.16 37.48
CA VAL A 63 11.78 -2.77 36.34
C VAL A 63 12.60 -1.54 36.70
N SER A 64 13.92 -1.69 36.73
CA SER A 64 14.84 -0.63 37.18
C SER A 64 15.11 0.44 36.11
N SER A 65 14.99 0.08 34.83
CA SER A 65 15.21 0.98 33.70
C SER A 65 13.91 1.64 33.26
N LEU A 66 13.89 2.97 33.24
CA LEU A 66 12.74 3.75 32.74
C LEU A 66 12.45 3.48 31.26
N ASP A 67 13.49 3.24 30.46
CA ASP A 67 13.31 2.91 29.04
C ASP A 67 12.67 1.53 28.86
N GLU A 68 13.07 0.55 29.67
CA GLU A 68 12.45 -0.79 29.66
C GLU A 68 10.99 -0.73 30.14
N ASP A 69 10.70 0.01 31.21
CA ASP A 69 9.33 0.22 31.69
C ASP A 69 8.46 0.84 30.60
N ARG A 70 8.94 1.90 29.92
CA ARG A 70 8.22 2.52 28.80
C ARG A 70 7.95 1.53 27.66
N ILE A 71 8.95 0.72 27.30
CA ILE A 71 8.82 -0.29 26.23
C ILE A 71 7.78 -1.35 26.62
N LEU A 72 7.84 -1.89 27.84
CA LEU A 72 6.91 -2.92 28.32
C LEU A 72 5.47 -2.38 28.42
N ARG A 73 5.29 -1.15 28.93
CA ARG A 73 3.99 -0.47 28.91
C ARG A 73 3.46 -0.27 27.49
N SER A 74 4.33 0.02 26.54
CA SER A 74 3.95 0.15 25.13
C SER A 74 3.47 -1.19 24.55
N PHE A 75 4.12 -2.31 24.89
CA PHE A 75 3.66 -3.65 24.53
C PHE A 75 2.29 -3.97 25.14
N ILE A 76 2.09 -3.68 26.43
CA ILE A 76 0.79 -3.87 27.10
C ILE A 76 -0.27 -3.05 26.36
N GLY A 77 -0.03 -1.75 26.15
CA GLY A 77 -0.98 -0.89 25.44
C GLY A 77 -1.31 -1.36 24.02
N ALA A 78 -0.34 -1.90 23.27
CA ALA A 78 -0.58 -2.48 21.95
C ALA A 78 -1.45 -3.75 22.01
N ILE A 79 -1.20 -4.64 22.98
CA ILE A 79 -2.02 -5.85 23.22
C ILE A 79 -3.45 -5.46 23.59
N GLU A 80 -3.62 -4.43 24.42
CA GLU A 80 -4.93 -3.95 24.85
C GLU A 80 -5.70 -3.19 23.77
N ALA A 81 -4.98 -2.49 22.89
CA ALA A 81 -5.53 -1.87 21.70
C ALA A 81 -5.92 -2.88 20.61
N THR A 82 -5.49 -4.14 20.71
CA THR A 82 -5.90 -5.19 19.77
C THR A 82 -7.38 -5.55 19.99
N LEU A 83 -8.14 -5.58 18.89
CA LEU A 83 -9.58 -5.85 18.87
C LEU A 83 -9.92 -7.26 18.39
N ARG A 84 -9.13 -7.79 17.44
CA ARG A 84 -9.30 -9.11 16.84
C ARG A 84 -7.95 -9.68 16.45
N THR A 85 -7.83 -11.01 16.44
CA THR A 85 -6.69 -11.71 15.86
C THR A 85 -7.11 -13.03 15.24
N SER A 86 -6.44 -13.42 14.15
CA SER A 86 -6.64 -14.74 13.52
C SER A 86 -5.85 -15.87 14.18
N TYR A 87 -5.02 -15.58 15.18
CA TYR A 87 -4.12 -16.57 15.81
C TYR A 87 -4.84 -17.83 16.32
N TYR A 88 -6.08 -17.69 16.82
CA TYR A 88 -6.87 -18.79 17.38
C TYR A 88 -7.80 -19.46 16.37
N MET A 89 -7.75 -19.06 15.09
CA MET A 89 -8.47 -19.75 14.04
C MET A 89 -7.86 -21.13 13.82
N GLN A 90 -8.70 -22.15 13.76
CA GLN A 90 -8.25 -23.52 13.55
C GLN A 90 -7.78 -23.69 12.10
N ARG A 91 -6.50 -24.02 11.93
CA ARG A 91 -5.87 -24.32 10.64
C ARG A 91 -5.38 -25.76 10.68
N LYS A 92 -6.16 -26.68 10.12
CA LYS A 92 -5.78 -28.10 10.05
C LYS A 92 -4.53 -28.21 9.18
N ASP A 93 -3.51 -28.93 9.66
CA ASP A 93 -2.25 -29.18 8.94
C ASP A 93 -1.53 -27.90 8.43
N GLY A 94 -1.76 -26.76 9.10
CA GLY A 94 -1.17 -25.47 8.70
C GLY A 94 -1.74 -24.87 7.41
N VAL A 95 -2.88 -25.38 6.93
CA VAL A 95 -3.57 -24.88 5.73
C VAL A 95 -4.93 -24.28 6.07
N ARG A 96 -5.41 -23.43 5.16
CA ARG A 96 -6.76 -22.88 5.19
C ARG A 96 -7.78 -23.91 4.68
N ALA A 97 -9.06 -23.60 4.88
CA ALA A 97 -10.16 -24.46 4.42
C ALA A 97 -10.18 -24.66 2.89
N ASP A 98 -9.67 -23.69 2.13
CA ASP A 98 -9.53 -23.75 0.66
C ASP A 98 -8.25 -24.49 0.21
N GLY A 99 -7.48 -25.09 1.13
CA GLY A 99 -6.18 -25.73 0.85
C GLY A 99 -5.03 -24.75 0.67
N GLY A 100 -5.27 -23.43 0.77
CA GLY A 100 -4.23 -22.41 0.68
C GLY A 100 -3.33 -22.33 1.92
N PRO A 101 -2.18 -21.65 1.82
CA PRO A 101 -1.28 -21.48 2.95
C PRO A 101 -1.91 -20.61 4.05
N ALA A 102 -1.69 -20.99 5.31
CA ALA A 102 -2.10 -20.24 6.50
C ALA A 102 -0.89 -19.78 7.34
N ASP A 103 0.24 -19.52 6.68
CA ASP A 103 1.53 -19.10 7.25
C ASP A 103 1.57 -17.60 7.63
N TYR A 104 0.46 -17.04 8.11
CA TYR A 104 0.35 -15.64 8.51
C TYR A 104 -0.67 -15.45 9.63
N ILE A 105 -0.50 -14.37 10.39
CA ILE A 105 -1.38 -13.96 11.49
C ILE A 105 -1.81 -12.52 11.24
N SER A 106 -3.04 -12.23 11.61
CA SER A 106 -3.66 -10.92 11.44
C SER A 106 -4.07 -10.34 12.78
N PHE A 107 -3.92 -9.03 12.93
CA PHE A 107 -4.29 -8.27 14.11
C PHE A 107 -5.08 -7.04 13.68
N LYS A 108 -6.22 -6.80 14.33
CA LYS A 108 -6.99 -5.57 14.16
C LYS A 108 -6.75 -4.68 15.36
N PHE A 109 -6.32 -3.44 15.15
CA PHE A 109 -6.07 -2.48 16.23
C PHE A 109 -7.10 -1.36 16.26
N ASP A 110 -7.46 -0.94 17.47
CA ASP A 110 -8.00 0.38 17.74
C ASP A 110 -6.84 1.38 17.75
N ALA A 111 -6.57 2.01 16.60
CA ALA A 111 -5.40 2.89 16.45
C ALA A 111 -5.43 4.10 17.41
N ALA A 112 -6.60 4.50 17.91
CA ALA A 112 -6.71 5.57 18.91
C ALA A 112 -6.10 5.18 20.26
N LYS A 113 -6.12 3.87 20.60
CA LYS A 113 -5.62 3.30 21.86
C LYS A 113 -4.16 2.83 21.78
N VAL A 114 -3.57 2.77 20.58
CA VAL A 114 -2.16 2.37 20.43
C VAL A 114 -1.26 3.48 21.00
N PRO A 115 -0.36 3.16 21.95
CA PRO A 115 0.58 4.13 22.53
C PRO A 115 1.44 4.81 21.47
N ASP A 116 1.70 6.11 21.64
CA ASP A 116 2.62 6.92 20.82
C ASP A 116 2.37 6.91 19.30
N LEU A 117 1.19 6.46 18.86
CA LEU A 117 0.87 6.43 17.43
C LEU A 117 0.75 7.86 16.87
N PRO A 118 1.50 8.20 15.79
CA PRO A 118 1.52 9.54 15.23
C PRO A 118 0.17 9.93 14.61
N LYS A 119 -0.11 11.24 14.56
CA LYS A 119 -1.29 11.76 13.86
C LYS A 119 -1.08 11.74 12.33
N PRO A 120 -2.15 11.58 11.54
CA PRO A 120 -3.53 11.28 11.95
C PRO A 120 -3.68 9.80 12.29
N ARG A 121 -4.41 9.50 13.38
CA ARG A 121 -4.63 8.11 13.81
C ARG A 121 -5.78 7.51 13.00
N PRO A 122 -5.58 6.37 12.32
CA PRO A 122 -6.66 5.65 11.65
C PRO A 122 -7.77 5.28 12.64
N TYR A 123 -9.00 5.11 12.14
CA TYR A 123 -10.05 4.47 12.90
C TYR A 123 -9.62 3.03 13.24
N ARG A 124 -9.18 2.26 12.25
CA ARG A 124 -8.68 0.89 12.46
C ARG A 124 -7.47 0.60 11.58
N GLU A 125 -6.58 -0.23 12.10
CA GLU A 125 -5.51 -0.88 11.34
C GLU A 125 -5.76 -2.39 11.35
N ILE A 126 -5.72 -3.04 10.18
CA ILE A 126 -5.53 -4.49 10.10
C ILE A 126 -4.09 -4.73 9.65
N PHE A 127 -3.29 -5.33 10.52
CA PHE A 127 -1.92 -5.73 10.26
C PHE A 127 -1.86 -7.22 10.01
N VAL A 128 -1.21 -7.64 8.92
CA VAL A 128 -0.99 -9.04 8.56
C VAL A 128 0.51 -9.29 8.55
N CYS A 129 0.96 -10.32 9.27
CA CYS A 129 2.35 -10.68 9.39
C CYS A 129 2.56 -12.17 9.19
N GLY A 130 3.52 -12.54 8.35
CA GLY A 130 3.98 -13.91 8.14
C GLY A 130 5.42 -13.95 7.66
N PRO A 131 6.01 -15.15 7.46
CA PRO A 131 7.40 -15.29 7.02
C PRO A 131 7.68 -14.70 5.62
N ARG A 132 6.66 -14.70 4.75
CA ARG A 132 6.77 -14.20 3.36
C ARG A 132 6.22 -12.80 3.15
N VAL A 133 5.28 -12.35 3.99
CA VAL A 133 4.57 -11.08 3.78
C VAL A 133 4.40 -10.32 5.08
N GLU A 134 4.47 -9.00 4.99
CA GLU A 134 3.94 -8.08 5.98
C GLU A 134 3.07 -7.06 5.25
N GLY A 135 1.93 -6.72 5.83
CA GLY A 135 0.99 -5.78 5.23
C GLY A 135 0.14 -5.06 6.27
N THR A 136 -0.28 -3.85 5.94
CA THR A 136 -1.18 -3.04 6.75
C THR A 136 -2.32 -2.50 5.90
N HIS A 137 -3.52 -2.44 6.47
CA HIS A 137 -4.66 -1.74 5.91
C HIS A 137 -5.21 -0.75 6.94
N LEU A 138 -5.12 0.54 6.62
CA LEU A 138 -5.53 1.66 7.45
C LEU A 138 -6.88 2.20 6.97
N ARG A 139 -7.86 2.31 7.86
CA ARG A 139 -9.21 2.82 7.57
C ARG A 139 -9.54 3.98 8.50
N PHE A 140 -10.14 5.07 8.00
CA PHE A 140 -10.46 6.28 8.78
C PHE A 140 -11.93 6.41 9.22
N GLY A 141 -12.73 5.36 9.02
CA GLY A 141 -14.11 5.27 9.47
C GLY A 141 -14.67 3.87 9.17
N PRO A 142 -15.92 3.56 9.53
CA PRO A 142 -16.50 2.23 9.33
C PRO A 142 -16.70 1.86 7.85
N VAL A 143 -16.99 2.86 7.01
CA VAL A 143 -17.13 2.71 5.56
C VAL A 143 -16.06 3.55 4.90
N ALA A 144 -15.04 2.91 4.32
CA ALA A 144 -13.98 3.61 3.62
C ALA A 144 -13.42 2.76 2.46
N ARG A 145 -12.80 3.44 1.50
CA ARG A 145 -12.23 2.82 0.29
C ARG A 145 -10.87 3.39 -0.04
N GLY A 146 -10.00 2.53 -0.57
CA GLY A 146 -8.75 2.93 -1.21
C GLY A 146 -7.88 1.76 -1.62
N GLY A 147 -6.78 2.12 -2.30
CA GLY A 147 -5.92 1.15 -2.98
C GLY A 147 -4.94 0.40 -2.06
N LEU A 148 -4.52 -0.78 -2.50
CA LEU A 148 -3.47 -1.59 -1.86
C LEU A 148 -2.17 -1.53 -2.66
N ARG A 149 -1.10 -1.00 -2.06
CA ARG A 149 0.20 -0.87 -2.70
C ARG A 149 1.08 -2.11 -2.46
N TRP A 150 1.75 -2.59 -3.50
CA TRP A 150 2.95 -3.41 -3.31
C TRP A 150 4.13 -2.45 -3.12
N SER A 151 4.64 -2.40 -1.89
CA SER A 151 5.76 -1.56 -1.49
C SER A 151 7.09 -2.31 -1.63
N ASP A 152 8.11 -1.58 -2.08
CA ASP A 152 9.53 -1.94 -2.05
C ASP A 152 10.23 -1.41 -0.77
N ARG A 153 9.52 -0.67 0.09
CA ARG A 153 10.06 0.01 1.27
C ARG A 153 9.95 -0.84 2.54
N ARG A 154 10.76 -1.90 2.63
CA ARG A 154 10.74 -2.84 3.78
C ARG A 154 10.76 -2.14 5.15
N GLU A 155 11.58 -1.10 5.30
CA GLU A 155 11.83 -0.46 6.60
C GLU A 155 10.70 0.48 7.04
N ASP A 156 9.96 1.09 6.10
CA ASP A 156 8.98 2.13 6.45
C ASP A 156 7.68 2.12 5.61
N PHE A 157 7.31 0.99 5.01
CA PHE A 157 6.07 0.87 4.24
C PHE A 157 4.81 1.29 5.01
N ARG A 158 4.75 1.10 6.35
CA ARG A 158 3.61 1.58 7.16
C ARG A 158 3.52 3.11 7.16
N THR A 159 4.66 3.80 7.20
CA THR A 159 4.74 5.27 7.08
C THR A 159 4.37 5.71 5.67
N GLU A 160 4.80 4.98 4.64
CA GLU A 160 4.38 5.21 3.25
C GLU A 160 2.84 5.13 3.13
N VAL A 161 2.24 4.05 3.62
CA VAL A 161 0.78 3.83 3.58
C VAL A 161 0.03 4.92 4.34
N LEU A 162 0.53 5.34 5.51
CA LEU A 162 -0.02 6.46 6.26
C LEU A 162 0.14 7.80 5.53
N GLY A 163 1.20 8.01 4.76
CA GLY A 163 1.34 9.19 3.89
C GLY A 163 0.29 9.21 2.77
N LEU A 164 0.07 8.05 2.14
CA LEU A 164 -0.88 7.90 1.03
C LEU A 164 -2.34 8.05 1.46
N VAL A 165 -2.71 7.58 2.66
CA VAL A 165 -4.09 7.71 3.14
C VAL A 165 -4.48 9.18 3.40
N LYS A 166 -3.53 10.04 3.78
CA LYS A 166 -3.78 11.49 3.92
C LYS A 166 -4.25 12.11 2.61
N ALA A 167 -3.60 11.74 1.49
CA ALA A 167 -4.02 12.18 0.17
C ALA A 167 -5.40 11.59 -0.20
N GLN A 168 -5.67 10.34 0.18
CA GLN A 168 -6.95 9.69 -0.08
C GLN A 168 -8.11 10.34 0.69
N MET A 169 -7.88 10.82 1.91
CA MET A 169 -8.88 11.53 2.70
C MET A 169 -9.35 12.81 2.00
N VAL A 170 -8.42 13.58 1.41
CA VAL A 170 -8.77 14.77 0.62
C VAL A 170 -9.51 14.39 -0.67
N LYS A 171 -9.08 13.29 -1.32
CA LYS A 171 -9.66 12.80 -2.58
C LYS A 171 -11.11 12.33 -2.44
N ASN A 172 -11.46 11.66 -1.34
CA ASN A 172 -12.76 11.02 -1.18
C ASN A 172 -13.88 11.96 -0.71
N THR A 173 -13.57 13.19 -0.28
CA THR A 173 -14.47 14.14 0.40
C THR A 173 -15.84 14.35 -0.28
N VAL A 174 -15.94 14.10 -1.60
CA VAL A 174 -17.17 14.28 -2.38
C VAL A 174 -17.98 12.98 -2.58
N ILE A 175 -17.40 11.79 -2.36
CA ILE A 175 -18.01 10.49 -2.75
C ILE A 175 -18.22 9.55 -1.55
N VAL A 176 -17.21 9.36 -0.71
CA VAL A 176 -17.28 8.49 0.49
C VAL A 176 -16.73 9.29 1.65
N PRO A 177 -17.35 9.28 2.86
CA PRO A 177 -17.00 10.22 3.92
C PRO A 177 -15.51 10.20 4.31
N VAL A 178 -14.86 9.04 4.18
CA VAL A 178 -13.47 8.82 4.59
C VAL A 178 -12.71 7.87 3.66
N GLY A 179 -11.38 7.88 3.74
CA GLY A 179 -10.48 7.02 2.96
C GLY A 179 -9.97 5.79 3.71
N SER A 180 -9.58 4.77 2.95
CA SER A 180 -8.64 3.75 3.42
C SER A 180 -7.41 3.71 2.54
N LYS A 181 -6.36 3.07 3.03
CA LYS A 181 -5.20 2.70 2.22
C LYS A 181 -4.55 1.47 2.83
N GLY A 182 -4.11 0.57 2.00
CA GLY A 182 -3.24 -0.51 2.46
C GLY A 182 -1.96 -0.61 1.65
N GLY A 183 -1.05 -1.39 2.18
CA GLY A 183 0.16 -1.76 1.47
C GLY A 183 0.80 -2.98 2.11
N PHE A 184 1.50 -3.74 1.30
CA PHE A 184 2.25 -4.91 1.72
C PHE A 184 3.62 -4.90 1.07
N TYR A 185 4.57 -5.60 1.68
CA TYR A 185 5.83 -5.95 1.03
C TYR A 185 6.08 -7.44 1.15
N ALA A 186 6.75 -7.99 0.13
CA ALA A 186 7.16 -9.38 0.10
C ALA A 186 8.59 -9.49 0.66
N LYS A 187 8.78 -10.37 1.64
CA LYS A 187 10.03 -10.53 2.40
C LYS A 187 11.08 -11.39 1.66
N GLN A 188 10.62 -12.24 0.74
CA GLN A 188 11.43 -13.29 0.09
C GLN A 188 11.29 -13.22 -1.43
N LEU A 189 11.50 -12.04 -2.01
CA LEU A 189 11.45 -11.85 -3.46
C LEU A 189 12.72 -12.42 -4.12
N PRO A 190 12.59 -13.22 -5.20
CA PRO A 190 13.69 -13.55 -6.11
C PRO A 190 14.37 -12.31 -6.69
N ASP A 191 15.56 -12.43 -7.26
CA ASP A 191 16.19 -11.33 -7.99
C ASP A 191 15.47 -11.12 -9.34
N PRO A 192 14.83 -9.96 -9.58
CA PRO A 192 14.13 -9.69 -10.83
C PRO A 192 15.05 -9.59 -12.05
N ALA A 193 16.37 -9.39 -11.86
CA ALA A 193 17.35 -9.44 -12.95
C ALA A 193 17.63 -10.88 -13.42
N LEU A 194 17.42 -11.87 -12.54
CA LEU A 194 17.60 -13.29 -12.85
C LEU A 194 16.30 -13.94 -13.32
N ASP A 195 15.19 -13.69 -12.61
CA ASP A 195 13.89 -14.28 -12.93
C ASP A 195 12.74 -13.34 -12.55
N ARG A 196 12.31 -12.54 -13.53
CA ARG A 196 11.23 -11.57 -13.39
C ARG A 196 9.87 -12.24 -13.17
N ASP A 197 9.64 -13.41 -13.75
CA ASP A 197 8.35 -14.10 -13.65
C ASP A 197 8.20 -14.73 -12.27
N ALA A 198 9.26 -15.32 -11.71
CA ALA A 198 9.28 -15.79 -10.32
C ALA A 198 9.12 -14.62 -9.33
N TRP A 199 9.77 -13.48 -9.56
CA TRP A 199 9.59 -12.27 -8.76
C TRP A 199 8.12 -11.83 -8.71
N PHE A 200 7.47 -11.80 -9.88
CA PHE A 200 6.07 -11.40 -9.98
C PHE A 200 5.13 -12.43 -9.33
N ALA A 201 5.37 -13.72 -9.56
CA ALA A 201 4.60 -14.81 -8.96
C ALA A 201 4.66 -14.78 -7.42
N GLU A 202 5.83 -14.48 -6.84
CA GLU A 202 6.00 -14.31 -5.40
C GLU A 202 5.18 -13.13 -4.88
N GLY A 203 5.22 -12.00 -5.59
CA GLY A 203 4.39 -10.82 -5.27
C GLY A 203 2.90 -11.14 -5.24
N VAL A 204 2.40 -11.87 -6.25
CA VAL A 204 1.01 -12.34 -6.30
C VAL A 204 0.72 -13.27 -5.11
N ALA A 205 1.62 -14.20 -4.78
CA ALA A 205 1.45 -15.12 -3.66
C ALA A 205 1.42 -14.41 -2.29
N CYS A 206 2.20 -13.34 -2.13
CA CYS A 206 2.18 -12.49 -0.94
C CYS A 206 0.89 -11.64 -0.87
N TYR A 207 0.46 -11.08 -2.00
CA TYR A 207 -0.82 -10.36 -2.08
C TYR A 207 -2.00 -11.25 -1.68
N LYS A 208 -2.04 -12.51 -2.17
CA LYS A 208 -3.08 -13.48 -1.79
C LYS A 208 -3.12 -13.69 -0.27
N ARG A 209 -1.97 -13.90 0.38
CA ARG A 209 -1.89 -14.03 1.86
C ARG A 209 -2.41 -12.78 2.56
N PHE A 210 -2.01 -11.60 2.08
CA PHE A 210 -2.46 -10.34 2.65
C PHE A 210 -3.98 -10.19 2.58
N ILE A 211 -4.60 -10.40 1.41
CA ILE A 211 -6.06 -10.33 1.24
C ILE A 211 -6.77 -11.35 2.12
N ASN A 212 -6.29 -12.60 2.18
CA ASN A 212 -6.90 -13.60 3.05
C ASN A 212 -6.81 -13.20 4.53
N GLY A 213 -5.67 -12.67 4.98
CA GLY A 213 -5.54 -12.17 6.36
C GLY A 213 -6.43 -10.98 6.69
N LEU A 214 -6.74 -10.12 5.71
CA LEU A 214 -7.75 -9.07 5.90
C LEU A 214 -9.15 -9.68 6.12
N LEU A 215 -9.54 -10.65 5.27
CA LEU A 215 -10.86 -11.27 5.31
C LEU A 215 -11.06 -12.22 6.51
N ASP A 216 -10.00 -12.91 6.93
CA ASP A 216 -10.01 -13.88 8.05
C ASP A 216 -10.56 -13.29 9.37
N ILE A 217 -10.45 -11.97 9.56
CA ILE A 217 -10.91 -11.27 10.78
C ILE A 217 -12.00 -10.22 10.53
N THR A 218 -12.56 -10.18 9.32
CA THR A 218 -13.63 -9.26 8.90
C THR A 218 -14.98 -9.95 9.00
N ASP A 219 -16.01 -9.29 9.53
CA ASP A 219 -17.35 -9.89 9.59
C ASP A 219 -17.93 -10.06 8.18
N ASN A 220 -18.88 -10.98 8.02
CA ASN A 220 -19.57 -11.20 6.75
C ASN A 220 -21.06 -10.86 6.86
N ILE A 221 -21.76 -10.72 5.72
CA ILE A 221 -23.21 -10.59 5.67
C ILE A 221 -23.78 -11.82 4.95
N VAL A 222 -24.59 -12.61 5.65
CA VAL A 222 -25.28 -13.78 5.07
C VAL A 222 -26.78 -13.55 5.17
N GLY A 223 -27.42 -13.34 4.02
CA GLY A 223 -28.78 -12.81 3.97
C GLY A 223 -28.82 -11.41 4.59
N ASN A 224 -29.59 -11.22 5.66
CA ASN A 224 -29.69 -9.94 6.38
C ASN A 224 -29.02 -9.97 7.77
N LYS A 225 -28.11 -10.93 8.00
CA LYS A 225 -27.44 -11.09 9.31
C LYS A 225 -25.93 -10.93 9.17
N ILE A 226 -25.35 -10.24 10.14
CA ILE A 226 -23.89 -10.13 10.28
C ILE A 226 -23.38 -11.40 10.95
N VAL A 227 -22.43 -12.05 10.30
CA VAL A 227 -21.82 -13.31 10.75
C VAL A 227 -20.34 -13.07 11.03
N PRO A 228 -19.87 -13.16 12.29
CA PRO A 228 -18.46 -13.02 12.60
C PRO A 228 -17.63 -14.22 12.14
N PRO A 229 -16.31 -14.05 11.92
CA PRO A 229 -15.42 -15.17 11.62
C PRO A 229 -15.37 -16.20 12.76
N GLN A 230 -15.35 -17.48 12.40
CA GLN A 230 -15.19 -18.55 13.38
C GLN A 230 -13.79 -18.53 14.01
N GLY A 231 -13.71 -18.78 15.32
CA GLY A 231 -12.43 -18.80 16.05
C GLY A 231 -11.82 -17.41 16.30
N VAL A 232 -12.56 -16.33 16.05
CA VAL A 232 -12.12 -14.95 16.32
C VAL A 232 -12.93 -14.35 17.47
N VAL A 233 -12.25 -14.05 18.58
CA VAL A 233 -12.83 -13.26 19.67
C VAL A 233 -12.82 -11.79 19.28
N ARG A 234 -13.99 -11.14 19.32
CA ARG A 234 -14.20 -9.74 18.95
C ARG A 234 -14.30 -8.86 20.20
N HIS A 235 -13.58 -7.73 20.19
CA HIS A 235 -13.66 -6.67 21.20
C HIS A 235 -14.16 -5.33 20.62
N ASP A 236 -14.78 -5.39 19.45
CA ASP A 236 -15.37 -4.26 18.73
C ASP A 236 -16.78 -4.60 18.22
N GLN A 237 -17.46 -3.59 17.66
CA GLN A 237 -18.78 -3.73 17.05
C GLN A 237 -18.72 -4.53 15.75
N ASP A 238 -19.87 -4.74 15.13
CA ASP A 238 -19.97 -5.34 13.81
C ASP A 238 -19.21 -4.50 12.78
N ASP A 239 -18.39 -5.18 11.98
CA ASP A 239 -17.55 -4.56 10.96
C ASP A 239 -17.49 -5.42 9.68
N PRO A 240 -18.60 -5.51 8.92
CA PRO A 240 -18.68 -6.34 7.73
C PRO A 240 -18.16 -5.65 6.46
N TYR A 241 -17.84 -4.36 6.52
CA TYR A 241 -17.53 -3.57 5.34
C TYR A 241 -16.01 -3.46 5.12
N LEU A 242 -15.51 -4.15 4.09
CA LEU A 242 -14.13 -4.04 3.63
C LEU A 242 -14.11 -4.02 2.11
N VAL A 243 -13.59 -2.93 1.52
CA VAL A 243 -13.42 -2.77 0.08
C VAL A 243 -11.99 -2.34 -0.20
N VAL A 244 -11.41 -2.91 -1.24
CA VAL A 244 -10.04 -2.62 -1.68
C VAL A 244 -10.03 -2.13 -3.13
N ALA A 245 -8.93 -1.52 -3.54
CA ALA A 245 -8.71 -1.14 -4.93
C ALA A 245 -7.25 -1.42 -5.32
N ALA A 246 -6.96 -1.39 -6.61
CA ALA A 246 -5.59 -1.44 -7.08
C ALA A 246 -4.81 -0.14 -6.75
N ASP A 247 -3.50 -0.27 -6.60
CA ASP A 247 -2.53 0.82 -6.52
C ASP A 247 -1.22 0.40 -7.21
N LYS A 248 -0.11 1.11 -6.97
CA LYS A 248 1.21 0.77 -7.50
C LYS A 248 1.54 -0.69 -7.19
N GLY A 249 1.90 -1.43 -8.23
CA GLY A 249 2.30 -2.84 -8.17
C GLY A 249 1.14 -3.84 -8.04
N THR A 250 -0.12 -3.40 -8.01
CA THR A 250 -1.30 -4.30 -7.88
C THR A 250 -2.38 -4.06 -8.94
N ALA A 251 -2.05 -3.33 -10.01
CA ALA A 251 -2.98 -2.96 -11.09
C ALA A 251 -3.79 -4.13 -11.66
N THR A 252 -3.17 -5.31 -11.80
CA THR A 252 -3.81 -6.51 -12.37
C THR A 252 -4.36 -7.46 -11.30
N PHE A 253 -4.37 -7.07 -10.02
CA PHE A 253 -4.67 -8.00 -8.92
C PHE A 253 -6.14 -7.99 -8.48
N SER A 254 -6.98 -7.09 -9.00
CA SER A 254 -8.39 -6.99 -8.58
C SER A 254 -9.15 -8.32 -8.77
N ASP A 255 -8.97 -9.01 -9.89
CA ASP A 255 -9.62 -10.31 -10.13
C ASP A 255 -9.15 -11.38 -9.14
N THR A 256 -7.88 -11.33 -8.73
CA THR A 256 -7.35 -12.22 -7.68
C THR A 256 -8.00 -11.93 -6.33
N ALA A 257 -8.17 -10.66 -5.97
CA ALA A 257 -8.84 -10.27 -4.73
C ALA A 257 -10.32 -10.67 -4.72
N ASN A 258 -11.05 -10.43 -5.80
CA ASN A 258 -12.46 -10.83 -5.95
C ASN A 258 -12.63 -12.36 -5.92
N GLY A 259 -11.70 -13.10 -6.55
CA GLY A 259 -11.67 -14.56 -6.46
C GLY A 259 -11.49 -15.06 -5.02
N ILE A 260 -10.65 -14.39 -4.22
CA ILE A 260 -10.51 -14.72 -2.79
C ILE A 260 -11.78 -14.35 -2.01
N ALA A 261 -12.37 -13.18 -2.26
CA ALA A 261 -13.61 -12.77 -1.61
C ALA A 261 -14.72 -13.82 -1.82
N ARG A 262 -14.87 -14.36 -3.03
CA ARG A 262 -15.77 -15.48 -3.32
C ARG A 262 -15.42 -16.75 -2.56
N ALA A 263 -14.15 -17.12 -2.50
CA ALA A 263 -13.72 -18.30 -1.75
C ALA A 263 -14.01 -18.19 -0.24
N HIS A 264 -14.02 -16.97 0.29
CA HIS A 264 -14.47 -16.66 1.67
C HIS A 264 -16.00 -16.59 1.81
N GLY A 265 -16.76 -16.66 0.71
CA GLY A 265 -18.19 -16.39 0.69
C GLY A 265 -18.53 -14.96 1.12
N PHE A 266 -17.59 -14.02 0.94
CA PHE A 266 -17.74 -12.65 1.39
C PHE A 266 -18.81 -11.92 0.57
N TRP A 267 -19.72 -11.23 1.26
CA TRP A 267 -20.97 -10.69 0.70
C TRP A 267 -20.81 -9.70 -0.45
N LEU A 268 -19.66 -9.02 -0.56
CA LEU A 268 -19.38 -8.12 -1.67
C LEU A 268 -18.98 -8.85 -2.95
N ASP A 269 -18.63 -10.14 -2.90
CA ASP A 269 -18.24 -10.94 -4.06
C ASP A 269 -17.25 -10.20 -4.98
N ASP A 270 -17.67 -9.83 -6.20
CA ASP A 270 -16.89 -9.17 -7.23
C ASP A 270 -16.82 -7.64 -7.08
N ALA A 271 -17.59 -7.08 -6.14
CA ALA A 271 -17.50 -5.70 -5.69
C ALA A 271 -16.48 -5.49 -4.56
N PHE A 272 -15.84 -6.55 -4.05
CA PHE A 272 -14.83 -6.45 -2.98
C PHE A 272 -13.63 -5.59 -3.41
N ALA A 273 -13.10 -5.83 -4.61
CA ALA A 273 -12.00 -5.11 -5.20
C ALA A 273 -12.45 -4.38 -6.46
N SER A 274 -12.32 -3.05 -6.48
CA SER A 274 -12.66 -2.27 -7.68
C SER A 274 -11.60 -2.42 -8.78
N GLY A 275 -12.05 -2.47 -10.03
CA GLY A 275 -11.22 -2.73 -11.22
C GLY A 275 -11.36 -4.18 -11.68
N GLY A 276 -10.41 -4.67 -12.48
CA GLY A 276 -10.44 -6.06 -12.98
C GLY A 276 -11.29 -6.25 -14.23
N SER A 277 -11.59 -7.51 -14.56
CA SER A 277 -12.27 -7.91 -15.81
C SER A 277 -13.78 -7.63 -15.83
N VAL A 278 -14.40 -7.49 -14.65
CA VAL A 278 -15.86 -7.26 -14.50
C VAL A 278 -16.16 -5.77 -14.24
N GLY A 279 -15.16 -4.98 -13.86
CA GLY A 279 -15.27 -3.54 -13.61
C GLY A 279 -14.83 -2.67 -14.79
N TYR A 280 -14.89 -1.35 -14.62
CA TYR A 280 -14.31 -0.42 -15.60
C TYR A 280 -12.79 -0.53 -15.61
N ASP A 281 -12.21 -0.86 -16.77
CA ASP A 281 -10.76 -0.81 -16.97
C ASP A 281 -10.29 0.65 -16.91
N HIS A 282 -9.71 1.03 -15.78
CA HIS A 282 -9.23 2.38 -15.52
C HIS A 282 -8.20 2.86 -16.55
N LYS A 283 -7.37 1.94 -17.07
CA LYS A 283 -6.36 2.22 -18.08
C LYS A 283 -6.94 2.24 -19.48
N GLY A 284 -7.71 1.22 -19.84
CA GLY A 284 -8.36 1.10 -21.14
C GLY A 284 -9.29 2.27 -21.43
N MET A 285 -9.99 2.78 -20.41
CA MET A 285 -10.85 3.96 -20.53
C MET A 285 -10.11 5.29 -20.28
N GLY A 286 -8.92 5.25 -19.66
CA GLY A 286 -8.14 6.44 -19.31
C GLY A 286 -8.86 7.36 -18.32
N ILE A 287 -9.61 6.81 -17.36
CA ILE A 287 -10.51 7.58 -16.48
C ILE A 287 -9.73 8.68 -15.73
N THR A 288 -8.59 8.31 -15.16
CA THR A 288 -7.76 9.25 -14.38
C THR A 288 -7.16 10.32 -15.28
N ALA A 289 -6.58 9.92 -16.42
CA ALA A 289 -5.96 10.86 -17.36
C ALA A 289 -6.98 11.85 -17.91
N ARG A 290 -8.16 11.37 -18.35
CA ARG A 290 -9.25 12.22 -18.86
C ARG A 290 -9.75 13.20 -17.81
N GLY A 291 -9.96 12.73 -16.58
CA GLY A 291 -10.36 13.60 -15.47
C GLY A 291 -9.32 14.68 -15.16
N ALA A 292 -8.04 14.32 -15.11
CA ALA A 292 -6.95 15.29 -14.93
C ALA A 292 -6.83 16.26 -16.13
N TRP A 293 -7.12 15.79 -17.34
CA TRP A 293 -7.07 16.61 -18.55
C TRP A 293 -8.17 17.68 -18.61
N GLU A 294 -9.33 17.44 -18.01
CA GLU A 294 -10.32 18.51 -17.81
C GLU A 294 -9.75 19.68 -17.02
N SER A 295 -8.92 19.41 -16.00
CA SER A 295 -8.21 20.45 -15.26
C SER A 295 -7.17 21.16 -16.13
N VAL A 296 -6.47 20.43 -17.01
CA VAL A 296 -5.53 21.03 -17.98
C VAL A 296 -6.26 21.98 -18.93
N LYS A 297 -7.37 21.55 -19.54
CA LYS A 297 -8.20 22.40 -20.41
C LYS A 297 -8.67 23.66 -19.68
N ARG A 298 -9.11 23.51 -18.42
CA ARG A 298 -9.52 24.66 -17.59
C ARG A 298 -8.34 25.60 -17.30
N HIS A 299 -7.16 25.08 -17.00
CA HIS A 299 -5.96 25.86 -16.72
C HIS A 299 -5.52 26.69 -17.94
N PHE A 300 -5.41 26.07 -19.11
CA PHE A 300 -5.07 26.78 -20.35
C PHE A 300 -6.11 27.84 -20.71
N ARG A 301 -7.41 27.53 -20.53
CA ARG A 301 -8.48 28.51 -20.75
C ARG A 301 -8.35 29.74 -19.85
N ALA A 302 -7.90 29.58 -18.60
CA ALA A 302 -7.66 30.69 -17.69
C ALA A 302 -6.47 31.57 -18.13
N LEU A 303 -5.53 31.01 -18.90
CA LEU A 303 -4.41 31.71 -19.53
C LEU A 303 -4.76 32.26 -20.94
N GLY A 304 -6.02 32.17 -21.37
CA GLY A 304 -6.46 32.59 -22.70
C GLY A 304 -5.93 31.72 -23.85
N ARG A 305 -5.46 30.50 -23.57
CA ARG A 305 -4.94 29.55 -24.56
C ARG A 305 -5.85 28.33 -24.69
N ASP A 306 -5.82 27.68 -25.86
CA ASP A 306 -6.55 26.44 -26.11
C ASP A 306 -5.57 25.31 -26.43
N CYS A 307 -5.30 24.45 -25.43
CA CYS A 307 -4.40 23.30 -25.57
C CYS A 307 -4.94 22.19 -26.50
N GLN A 308 -6.14 22.36 -27.05
CA GLN A 308 -6.72 21.45 -28.05
C GLN A 308 -6.56 21.97 -29.49
N LYS A 309 -6.06 23.20 -29.68
CA LYS A 309 -5.93 23.83 -31.00
C LYS A 309 -4.58 24.50 -31.23
N GLN A 310 -3.76 24.68 -30.19
CA GLN A 310 -2.50 25.41 -30.24
C GLN A 310 -1.40 24.56 -29.64
N ASP A 311 -0.24 24.56 -30.30
CA ASP A 311 0.95 23.87 -29.83
C ASP A 311 1.43 24.41 -28.47
N PHE A 312 1.86 23.50 -27.60
CA PHE A 312 2.35 23.84 -26.26
C PHE A 312 3.39 22.83 -25.77
N THR A 313 4.34 23.31 -24.97
CA THR A 313 5.46 22.49 -24.49
C THR A 313 5.12 21.75 -23.20
N VAL A 314 5.64 20.53 -23.06
CA VAL A 314 5.36 19.65 -21.91
C VAL A 314 6.63 19.04 -21.35
N VAL A 315 6.75 19.01 -20.03
CA VAL A 315 7.63 18.09 -19.30
C VAL A 315 6.79 17.03 -18.61
N GLY A 316 7.21 15.77 -18.72
CA GLY A 316 6.44 14.63 -18.27
C GLY A 316 7.15 13.74 -17.22
N ILE A 317 6.38 13.21 -16.26
CA ILE A 317 6.85 12.14 -15.35
C ILE A 317 6.09 10.86 -15.68
N GLY A 318 6.79 9.87 -16.24
CA GLY A 318 6.23 8.60 -16.70
C GLY A 318 6.69 8.22 -18.11
N ASP A 319 6.03 7.22 -18.69
CA ASP A 319 6.24 6.75 -20.06
C ASP A 319 4.93 6.31 -20.73
N MET A 320 4.97 6.06 -22.04
CA MET A 320 3.78 5.69 -22.83
C MET A 320 3.15 4.34 -22.44
N SER A 321 3.82 3.49 -21.65
CA SER A 321 3.21 2.26 -21.13
C SER A 321 2.32 2.51 -19.91
N GLY A 322 2.50 3.65 -19.23
CA GLY A 322 1.74 4.04 -18.05
C GLY A 322 0.28 4.39 -18.34
N ASP A 323 -0.61 4.17 -17.36
CA ASP A 323 -2.03 4.54 -17.47
C ASP A 323 -2.19 6.06 -17.63
N VAL A 324 -1.80 6.83 -16.62
CA VAL A 324 -2.07 8.28 -16.60
C VAL A 324 -1.19 9.02 -17.61
N PHE A 325 0.09 8.65 -17.71
CA PHE A 325 1.01 9.25 -18.66
C PHE A 325 0.61 8.96 -20.10
N GLY A 326 0.47 7.68 -20.46
CA GLY A 326 0.20 7.25 -21.82
C GLY A 326 -1.12 7.78 -22.35
N ASN A 327 -2.20 7.65 -21.57
CA ASN A 327 -3.49 8.24 -21.94
C ASN A 327 -3.40 9.77 -22.03
N GLY A 328 -2.77 10.44 -21.06
CA GLY A 328 -2.66 11.90 -21.01
C GLY A 328 -1.94 12.50 -22.23
N MET A 329 -0.83 11.88 -22.63
CA MET A 329 -0.04 12.33 -23.78
C MET A 329 -0.71 12.10 -25.15
N LEU A 330 -1.90 11.49 -25.16
CA LEU A 330 -2.75 11.28 -26.33
C LEU A 330 -4.04 12.11 -26.32
N LEU A 331 -4.27 12.93 -25.29
CA LEU A 331 -5.45 13.80 -25.18
C LEU A 331 -5.29 15.15 -25.90
N SER A 332 -4.16 15.38 -26.60
CA SER A 332 -3.99 16.49 -27.54
C SER A 332 -2.92 16.17 -28.58
N GLU A 333 -3.23 16.45 -29.85
CA GLU A 333 -2.28 16.36 -30.97
C GLU A 333 -1.25 17.50 -30.97
N HIS A 334 -1.48 18.54 -30.17
CA HIS A 334 -0.66 19.75 -30.08
C HIS A 334 0.44 19.70 -29.01
N ILE A 335 0.61 18.56 -28.34
CA ILE A 335 1.66 18.36 -27.33
C ILE A 335 3.04 18.33 -28.00
N ARG A 336 3.92 19.22 -27.53
CA ARG A 336 5.36 19.25 -27.80
C ARG A 336 6.11 18.79 -26.57
N LEU A 337 6.28 17.47 -26.42
CA LEU A 337 6.93 16.86 -25.26
C LEU A 337 8.45 17.06 -25.32
N VAL A 338 8.98 18.00 -24.53
CA VAL A 338 10.41 18.38 -24.59
C VAL A 338 11.30 17.50 -23.73
N CYS A 339 10.75 16.98 -22.63
CA CYS A 339 11.44 16.04 -21.76
C CYS A 339 10.43 15.14 -21.05
N ALA A 340 10.79 13.87 -20.85
CA ALA A 340 10.05 12.98 -19.97
C ALA A 340 11.00 12.02 -19.25
N PHE A 341 10.62 11.56 -18.06
CA PHE A 341 11.44 10.58 -17.33
C PHE A 341 10.58 9.60 -16.52
N ASP A 342 11.00 8.34 -16.51
CA ASP A 342 10.43 7.25 -15.72
C ASP A 342 11.51 6.68 -14.77
N HIS A 343 11.31 5.48 -14.22
CA HIS A 343 12.31 4.83 -13.36
C HIS A 343 13.55 4.31 -14.14
N ARG A 344 13.54 4.32 -15.48
CA ARG A 344 14.55 3.69 -16.35
C ARG A 344 15.35 4.73 -17.14
N HIS A 345 14.68 5.70 -17.73
CA HIS A 345 15.20 6.58 -18.76
C HIS A 345 14.83 8.05 -18.53
N ILE A 346 15.61 8.92 -19.17
CA ILE A 346 15.28 10.32 -19.45
C ILE A 346 15.22 10.47 -20.97
N PHE A 347 14.05 10.84 -21.48
CA PHE A 347 13.79 11.22 -22.87
C PHE A 347 13.95 12.73 -23.02
N LEU A 348 14.69 13.16 -24.03
CA LEU A 348 14.90 14.57 -24.38
C LEU A 348 14.62 14.77 -25.87
N ASP A 349 13.74 15.72 -26.18
CA ASP A 349 13.51 16.21 -27.53
C ASP A 349 13.43 17.73 -27.50
N PRO A 350 14.53 18.46 -27.77
CA PRO A 350 14.59 19.92 -27.59
C PRO A 350 13.57 20.70 -28.43
N ASN A 351 13.23 20.20 -29.61
CA ASN A 351 12.36 20.87 -30.58
C ASN A 351 11.42 19.86 -31.25
N PRO A 352 10.47 19.27 -30.50
CA PRO A 352 9.60 18.22 -31.01
C PRO A 352 8.57 18.82 -31.97
N VAL A 353 8.23 18.06 -33.01
CA VAL A 353 7.13 18.38 -33.93
C VAL A 353 5.86 17.68 -33.44
N ALA A 354 4.82 18.46 -33.14
CA ALA A 354 3.61 17.95 -32.47
C ALA A 354 2.96 16.80 -33.26
N ALA A 355 2.73 16.99 -34.55
CA ALA A 355 2.04 16.01 -35.40
C ALA A 355 2.77 14.66 -35.55
N SER A 356 4.09 14.66 -35.79
CA SER A 356 4.85 13.41 -35.94
C SER A 356 5.08 12.73 -34.60
N SER A 357 5.42 13.49 -33.56
CA SER A 357 5.61 12.95 -32.22
C SER A 357 4.32 12.38 -31.62
N PHE A 358 3.14 12.95 -31.93
CA PHE A 358 1.85 12.38 -31.51
C PHE A 358 1.64 10.98 -32.09
N LYS A 359 1.87 10.80 -33.39
CA LYS A 359 1.76 9.48 -34.05
C LYS A 359 2.70 8.47 -33.41
N GLU A 360 3.92 8.89 -33.08
CA GLU A 360 4.89 8.01 -32.44
C GLU A 360 4.50 7.63 -31.00
N ARG A 361 4.04 8.60 -30.19
CA ARG A 361 3.46 8.31 -28.87
C ARG A 361 2.29 7.33 -28.97
N ALA A 362 1.41 7.51 -29.95
CA ALA A 362 0.27 6.62 -30.18
C ALA A 362 0.69 5.20 -30.60
N ARG A 363 1.78 5.06 -31.36
CA ARG A 363 2.38 3.75 -31.69
C ARG A 363 2.93 3.10 -30.42
N MET A 364 3.74 3.82 -29.65
CA MET A 364 4.34 3.30 -28.41
C MET A 364 3.30 2.86 -27.39
N PHE A 365 2.20 3.61 -27.22
CA PHE A 365 1.12 3.27 -26.29
C PHE A 365 0.52 1.87 -26.56
N LYS A 366 0.59 1.39 -27.82
CA LYS A 366 0.09 0.08 -28.23
C LYS A 366 1.12 -1.04 -28.07
N VAL A 367 2.40 -0.71 -27.88
CA VAL A 367 3.48 -1.70 -27.70
C VAL A 367 3.40 -2.25 -26.27
N PRO A 368 3.23 -3.58 -26.09
CA PRO A 368 3.19 -4.17 -24.76
C PRO A 368 4.48 -3.87 -23.98
N ARG A 369 4.34 -3.30 -22.78
CA ARG A 369 5.47 -2.97 -21.88
C ARG A 369 6.51 -2.03 -22.50
N SER A 370 6.08 -1.09 -23.35
CA SER A 370 6.95 -0.10 -23.97
C SER A 370 7.79 0.70 -22.95
N SER A 371 8.84 1.32 -23.45
CA SER A 371 9.75 2.20 -22.72
C SER A 371 10.22 3.33 -23.63
N TRP A 372 10.85 4.35 -23.09
CA TRP A 372 11.45 5.41 -23.91
C TRP A 372 12.49 4.89 -24.92
N ALA A 373 13.11 3.73 -24.67
CA ALA A 373 14.02 3.10 -25.62
C ALA A 373 13.32 2.59 -26.90
N ASP A 374 11.99 2.44 -26.88
CA ASP A 374 11.20 2.06 -28.05
C ASP A 374 10.85 3.24 -28.95
N TYR A 375 11.13 4.49 -28.54
CA TYR A 375 10.84 5.69 -29.34
C TYR A 375 11.73 5.74 -30.58
N ASP A 376 11.17 6.05 -31.75
CA ASP A 376 11.95 6.18 -32.99
C ASP A 376 12.92 7.37 -32.88
N ALA A 377 14.20 7.05 -32.69
CA ALA A 377 15.28 8.02 -32.55
C ALA A 377 15.40 8.98 -33.74
N LYS A 378 14.91 8.62 -34.93
CA LYS A 378 14.90 9.51 -36.10
C LYS A 378 13.94 10.68 -35.97
N LEU A 379 12.93 10.57 -35.10
CA LEU A 379 11.95 11.61 -34.82
C LEU A 379 12.39 12.57 -33.72
N ILE A 380 13.45 12.24 -32.98
CA ILE A 380 14.02 13.10 -31.93
C ILE A 380 14.81 14.23 -32.61
N SER A 381 14.53 15.47 -32.23
CA SER A 381 15.24 16.62 -32.80
C SER A 381 16.73 16.64 -32.41
N LYS A 382 17.51 17.40 -33.20
CA LYS A 382 18.95 17.50 -33.02
C LYS A 382 19.33 17.90 -31.60
N GLY A 383 20.21 17.13 -30.98
CA GLY A 383 20.71 17.36 -29.63
C GLY A 383 19.89 16.68 -28.53
N GLY A 384 18.77 16.05 -28.88
CA GLY A 384 17.99 15.18 -27.98
C GLY A 384 18.50 13.73 -27.96
N GLY A 385 17.80 12.90 -27.20
CA GLY A 385 18.10 11.48 -27.07
C GLY A 385 17.35 10.81 -25.93
N VAL A 386 17.59 9.49 -25.78
CA VAL A 386 17.08 8.69 -24.65
C VAL A 386 18.27 8.17 -23.86
N TYR A 387 18.28 8.46 -22.56
CA TYR A 387 19.42 8.20 -21.68
C TYR A 387 19.00 7.32 -20.51
N SER A 388 19.80 6.32 -20.16
CA SER A 388 19.57 5.51 -18.96
C SER A 388 19.78 6.34 -17.70
N ARG A 389 18.90 6.16 -16.71
CA ARG A 389 19.04 6.76 -15.36
C ARG A 389 20.18 6.14 -14.55
N SER A 390 20.74 5.01 -14.99
CA SER A 390 21.94 4.43 -14.37
C SER A 390 23.25 5.11 -14.78
N LEU A 391 23.22 6.02 -15.76
CA LEU A 391 24.41 6.76 -16.16
C LEU A 391 24.89 7.68 -15.03
N LYS A 392 26.22 7.79 -14.88
CA LYS A 392 26.83 8.73 -13.93
C LYS A 392 26.64 10.19 -14.34
N SER A 393 26.56 10.44 -15.65
CA SER A 393 26.40 11.78 -16.21
C SER A 393 25.81 11.69 -17.63
N ILE A 394 25.04 12.70 -18.01
CA ILE A 394 24.45 12.89 -19.34
C ILE A 394 25.01 14.20 -19.90
N GLU A 395 25.54 14.18 -21.11
CA GLU A 395 25.96 15.40 -21.82
C GLU A 395 24.75 16.25 -22.18
N ILE A 396 24.80 17.55 -21.85
CA ILE A 396 23.73 18.50 -22.11
C ILE A 396 24.13 19.37 -23.31
N THR A 397 23.44 19.14 -24.41
CA THR A 397 23.66 19.87 -25.67
C THR A 397 23.14 21.32 -25.57
N PRO A 398 23.63 22.24 -26.41
CA PRO A 398 23.10 23.61 -26.46
C PRO A 398 21.57 23.66 -26.64
N GLN A 399 21.02 22.76 -27.47
CA GLN A 399 19.59 22.68 -27.74
C GLN A 399 18.79 22.26 -26.49
N VAL A 400 19.27 21.24 -25.76
CA VAL A 400 18.64 20.82 -24.50
C VAL A 400 18.72 21.93 -23.46
N ARG A 401 19.86 22.64 -23.37
CA ARG A 401 20.00 23.77 -22.44
C ARG A 401 18.95 24.84 -22.67
N GLU A 402 18.77 25.23 -23.93
CA GLU A 402 17.75 26.21 -24.32
C GLU A 402 16.34 25.72 -23.99
N ALA A 403 15.99 24.49 -24.40
CA ALA A 403 14.65 23.94 -24.20
C ALA A 403 14.27 23.78 -22.72
N LEU A 404 15.24 23.48 -21.84
CA LEU A 404 15.00 23.27 -20.41
C LEU A 404 15.36 24.49 -19.54
N GLY A 405 15.83 25.60 -20.11
CA GLY A 405 16.27 26.77 -19.35
C GLY A 405 17.47 26.51 -18.44
N ILE A 406 18.40 25.66 -18.87
CA ILE A 406 19.62 25.32 -18.14
C ILE A 406 20.74 26.31 -18.51
N ASP A 407 21.52 26.74 -17.51
CA ASP A 407 22.65 27.65 -17.70
C ASP A 407 23.61 27.21 -18.82
N ALA A 408 24.02 28.16 -19.65
CA ALA A 408 24.87 27.94 -20.83
C ALA A 408 26.21 27.24 -20.52
N GLY A 409 26.73 27.41 -19.29
CA GLY A 409 27.97 26.79 -18.84
C GLY A 409 27.86 25.31 -18.46
N ILE A 410 26.65 24.79 -18.24
CA ILE A 410 26.44 23.41 -17.80
C ILE A 410 26.51 22.47 -18.99
N LYS A 411 27.59 21.71 -19.11
CA LYS A 411 27.83 20.76 -20.21
C LYS A 411 27.39 19.33 -19.93
N SER A 412 27.17 18.98 -18.66
CA SER A 412 26.74 17.65 -18.26
C SER A 412 26.04 17.68 -16.91
N MET A 413 25.10 16.76 -16.68
CA MET A 413 24.39 16.65 -15.40
C MET A 413 24.19 15.18 -15.02
N THR A 414 24.05 14.90 -13.73
CA THR A 414 23.56 13.58 -13.30
C THR A 414 22.09 13.42 -13.73
N PRO A 415 21.58 12.20 -13.94
CA PRO A 415 20.16 11.98 -14.26
C PRO A 415 19.20 12.60 -13.23
N THR A 416 19.56 12.58 -11.94
CA THR A 416 18.77 13.18 -10.86
C THR A 416 18.72 14.71 -10.99
N ASP A 417 19.87 15.36 -11.24
CA ASP A 417 19.92 16.81 -11.40
C ASP A 417 19.19 17.26 -12.67
N LEU A 418 19.31 16.49 -13.75
CA LEU A 418 18.59 16.76 -15.00
C LEU A 418 17.07 16.63 -14.81
N SER A 419 16.60 15.62 -14.06
CA SER A 419 15.17 15.48 -13.73
C SER A 419 14.69 16.68 -12.90
N ASN A 420 15.49 17.13 -11.93
CA ASN A 420 15.19 18.33 -11.14
C ASN A 420 15.15 19.60 -11.99
N ALA A 421 16.05 19.76 -12.97
CA ALA A 421 16.05 20.87 -13.90
C ALA A 421 14.83 20.84 -14.82
N ALA A 422 14.47 19.67 -15.36
CA ALA A 422 13.29 19.51 -16.20
C ALA A 422 12.00 19.93 -15.50
N LEU A 423 11.85 19.64 -14.19
CA LEU A 423 10.70 20.09 -13.40
C LEU A 423 10.60 21.61 -13.20
N LYS A 424 11.70 22.35 -13.46
CA LYS A 424 11.79 23.80 -13.39
C LYS A 424 11.87 24.46 -14.78
N ALA A 425 11.78 23.66 -15.84
CA ALA A 425 11.92 24.14 -17.20
C ALA A 425 10.81 25.16 -17.54
N PRO A 426 11.09 26.14 -18.41
CA PRO A 426 10.12 27.14 -18.84
C PRO A 426 9.13 26.55 -19.86
N VAL A 427 8.29 25.61 -19.42
CA VAL A 427 7.33 24.89 -20.26
C VAL A 427 5.89 25.23 -19.89
N ASP A 428 4.97 25.01 -20.83
CA ASP A 428 3.56 25.35 -20.66
C ASP A 428 2.80 24.40 -19.70
N LEU A 429 3.28 23.16 -19.58
CA LEU A 429 2.66 22.14 -18.73
C LEU A 429 3.70 21.19 -18.15
N VAL A 430 3.60 20.94 -16.83
CA VAL A 430 4.23 19.77 -16.19
C VAL A 430 3.15 18.71 -15.98
N TRP A 431 3.29 17.56 -16.62
CA TRP A 431 2.37 16.44 -16.51
C TRP A 431 2.95 15.32 -15.65
N ASN A 432 2.36 15.12 -14.46
CA ASN A 432 2.72 13.99 -13.61
C ASN A 432 1.80 12.80 -13.89
N GLY A 433 2.28 11.86 -14.69
CA GLY A 433 1.58 10.61 -15.01
C GLY A 433 1.89 9.46 -14.05
N GLY A 434 2.68 9.69 -12.99
CA GLY A 434 3.20 8.65 -12.11
C GLY A 434 4.36 7.87 -12.73
N MET A 435 5.16 7.21 -11.87
CA MET A 435 6.25 6.31 -12.27
C MET A 435 5.83 4.84 -12.26
#